data_AF-A0A1V2AUM6-F1
#
_entry.id   AF-A0A1V2AUM6-F1
#
_cell.length_a   1.000
_cell.length_b   1.000
_cell.length_c   1.000
_cell.angle_alpha   90.00
_cell.angle_beta   90.00
_cell.angle_gamma   90.00
#
_symmetry.space_group_name_H-M   'P 1'
#
loop_
_entity.id
_entity.type
_entity.pdbx_description
1 polymer ?
#
loop_
_entity_poly.entity_id
_entity_poly.type
_entity_poly.pdbx_seq_one_letter_code
_entity_poly.pdbx_strand_id
1 'polypeptide(L)'
;LDLEIDVQKDDTAYYNAISKKVNKIDPQQRYMDLFIPLGIFIGEKMRRSKSAHWQVEKKYGYRPYFMPILMDGNDNRYLPWYRLDQHLSKKKFDLDTYLTYMNKLGSL
;
A
#
# COMPACT_ATOMS: atom_id res chain seq x y z
N LEU A 1 12.18 2.93 13.97
CA LEU A 1 10.91 3.28 14.65
C LEU A 1 9.99 2.09 14.43
N ASP A 2 9.56 1.39 15.48
CA ASP A 2 8.83 0.12 15.31
C ASP A 2 7.33 0.38 15.21
N LEU A 3 6.87 0.71 14.00
CA LEU A 3 5.44 0.85 13.73
C LEU A 3 4.88 -0.52 13.34
N GLU A 4 4.38 -1.25 14.33
CA GLU A 4 3.66 -2.50 14.08
C GLU A 4 2.30 -2.21 13.40
N ILE A 5 2.18 -2.64 12.14
CA ILE A 5 0.96 -2.51 11.35
C ILE A 5 0.27 -3.89 11.31
N ASP A 6 -0.91 -3.96 11.90
CA ASP A 6 -1.75 -5.15 11.95
C ASP A 6 -2.69 -5.18 10.75
N VAL A 7 -2.45 -6.13 9.85
CA VAL A 7 -3.23 -6.35 8.62
C VAL A 7 -4.67 -6.82 8.88
N GLN A 8 -4.97 -7.31 10.10
CA GLN A 8 -6.29 -7.80 10.47
C GLN A 8 -7.25 -6.66 10.85
N LYS A 9 -6.74 -5.50 11.28
CA LYS A 9 -7.56 -4.36 11.69
C LYS A 9 -8.17 -3.63 10.50
N ASP A 10 -9.47 -3.37 10.54
CA ASP A 10 -10.24 -2.83 9.41
C ASP A 10 -11.27 -1.79 9.88
N ASP A 11 -10.81 -0.77 10.59
CA ASP A 11 -11.67 0.27 11.13
C ASP A 11 -11.05 1.66 10.97
N THR A 12 -11.91 2.66 10.81
CA THR A 12 -11.51 4.06 10.59
C THR A 12 -10.66 4.60 11.73
N ALA A 13 -10.89 4.16 12.98
CA ALA A 13 -10.10 4.61 14.12
C ALA A 13 -8.65 4.11 14.02
N TYR A 14 -8.45 2.88 13.58
CA TYR A 14 -7.14 2.29 13.30
C TYR A 14 -6.42 3.02 12.16
N TYR A 15 -7.12 3.34 11.08
CA TYR A 15 -6.53 4.05 9.93
C TYR A 15 -6.08 5.46 10.30
N ASN A 16 -6.88 6.15 11.13
CA ASN A 16 -6.53 7.43 11.70
C ASN A 16 -5.31 7.33 12.64
N ALA A 17 -5.20 6.25 13.41
CA ALA A 17 -4.05 6.01 14.28
C ALA A 17 -2.75 5.80 13.46
N ILE A 18 -2.80 5.01 12.39
CA ILE A 18 -1.67 4.86 11.46
C ILE A 18 -1.30 6.22 10.88
N SER A 19 -2.27 6.95 10.31
CA SER A 19 -2.02 8.27 9.71
C SER A 19 -1.36 9.24 10.70
N LYS A 20 -1.83 9.27 11.95
CA LYS A 20 -1.21 10.09 13.01
C LYS A 20 0.23 9.67 13.32
N LYS A 21 0.52 8.37 13.40
CA LYS A 21 1.88 7.88 13.68
C LYS A 21 2.83 8.15 12.50
N VAL A 22 2.41 7.86 11.27
CA VAL A 22 3.19 8.13 10.05
C VAL A 22 3.53 9.62 9.95
N ASN A 23 2.57 10.50 10.23
CA ASN A 23 2.78 11.95 10.15
C ASN A 23 3.74 12.53 11.20
N LYS A 24 4.15 11.76 12.23
CA LYS A 24 5.18 12.16 13.19
C LYS A 24 6.60 11.88 12.72
N ILE A 25 6.75 11.04 11.70
CA ILE A 25 8.04 10.67 11.12
C ILE A 25 8.42 11.74 10.08
N ASP A 26 9.70 12.02 9.91
CA ASP A 26 10.17 12.89 8.84
C ASP A 26 9.80 12.31 7.44
N PRO A 27 9.30 13.10 6.48
CA PRO A 27 8.91 12.60 5.16
C PRO A 27 9.97 11.76 4.43
N GLN A 28 11.26 12.09 4.59
CA GLN A 28 12.35 11.33 3.98
C GLN A 28 12.50 9.95 4.65
N GLN A 29 12.36 9.89 5.98
CA GLN A 29 12.43 8.66 6.75
C GLN A 29 11.17 7.78 6.57
N ARG A 30 10.00 8.38 6.36
CA ARG A 30 8.73 7.66 6.12
C ARG A 30 8.83 6.68 4.97
N TYR A 31 9.42 7.10 3.86
CA TYR A 31 9.55 6.25 2.68
C TYR A 31 10.35 4.98 3.01
N MET A 32 11.53 5.15 3.61
CA MET A 32 12.43 4.05 3.94
C MET A 32 11.80 3.05 4.91
N ASP A 33 11.13 3.55 5.95
CA ASP A 33 10.62 2.72 7.03
C ASP A 33 9.24 2.11 6.72
N LEU A 34 8.42 2.78 5.91
CA LEU A 34 6.99 2.46 5.80
C LEU A 34 6.53 1.97 4.43
N PHE A 35 7.31 2.16 3.37
CA PHE A 35 6.88 1.79 2.03
C PHE A 35 6.49 0.30 1.93
N ILE A 36 7.33 -0.59 2.45
CA ILE A 36 7.06 -2.04 2.46
C ILE A 36 5.89 -2.41 3.38
N PRO A 37 5.89 -2.09 4.68
CA PRO A 37 4.83 -2.57 5.57
C PRO A 37 3.47 -1.96 5.24
N LEU A 38 3.40 -0.70 4.78
CA LEU A 38 2.13 -0.13 4.32
C LEU A 38 1.64 -0.80 3.05
N GLY A 39 2.50 -1.07 2.08
CA GLY A 39 2.06 -1.74 0.86
C GLY A 39 1.60 -3.18 1.08
N ILE A 40 2.20 -3.92 2.03
CA ILE A 40 1.69 -5.22 2.48
C ILE A 40 0.29 -5.06 3.09
N PHE A 41 0.14 -4.10 4.01
CA PHE A 41 -1.14 -3.82 4.65
C PHE A 41 -2.24 -3.48 3.63
N ILE A 42 -1.97 -2.54 2.72
CA ILE A 42 -2.87 -2.15 1.63
C ILE A 42 -3.20 -3.38 0.77
N GLY A 43 -2.18 -4.17 0.42
CA GLY A 43 -2.33 -5.36 -0.38
C GLY A 43 -3.24 -6.40 0.27
N GLU A 44 -3.09 -6.66 1.57
CA GLU A 44 -3.99 -7.56 2.29
C GLU A 44 -5.45 -7.08 2.30
N LYS A 45 -5.69 -5.77 2.34
CA LYS A 45 -7.04 -5.21 2.21
C LYS A 45 -7.62 -5.41 0.82
N MET A 46 -6.83 -5.15 -0.21
CA MET A 46 -7.24 -5.37 -1.61
C MET A 46 -7.46 -6.87 -1.88
N ARG A 47 -6.58 -7.73 -1.38
CA ARG A 47 -6.65 -9.19 -1.54
C ARG A 47 -7.99 -9.75 -1.04
N ARG A 48 -8.41 -9.32 0.15
CA ARG A 48 -9.70 -9.74 0.76
C ARG A 48 -10.89 -9.19 -0.02
N SER A 49 -10.88 -7.91 -0.37
CA SER A 49 -12.02 -7.26 -1.03
C SER A 49 -12.21 -7.66 -2.49
N LYS A 50 -11.14 -8.07 -3.18
CA LYS A 50 -11.15 -8.46 -4.60
C LYS A 50 -11.05 -9.96 -4.84
N SER A 51 -10.98 -10.77 -3.76
CA SER A 51 -10.70 -12.21 -3.86
C SER A 51 -9.46 -12.53 -4.71
N ALA A 52 -8.44 -11.68 -4.61
CA ALA A 52 -7.22 -11.77 -5.39
C ALA A 52 -6.15 -12.62 -4.69
N HIS A 53 -5.07 -12.93 -5.40
CA HIS A 53 -3.89 -13.62 -4.85
C HIS A 53 -2.61 -12.87 -5.19
N TRP A 54 -1.60 -13.01 -4.33
CA TRP A 54 -0.29 -12.40 -4.53
C TRP A 54 0.47 -13.10 -5.65
N GLN A 55 1.05 -12.30 -6.53
CA GLN A 55 1.95 -12.74 -7.58
C GLN A 55 3.15 -11.79 -7.67
N VAL A 56 4.26 -12.30 -8.18
CA VAL A 56 5.44 -11.49 -8.48
C VAL A 56 5.51 -11.29 -9.97
N GLU A 57 5.58 -10.03 -10.41
CA GLU A 57 5.75 -9.67 -11.81
C GLU A 57 7.17 -9.15 -12.05
N LYS A 58 7.78 -9.62 -13.13
CA LYS A 58 9.08 -9.11 -13.60
C LYS A 58 8.86 -7.88 -14.46
N LYS A 59 9.40 -6.73 -14.03
CA LYS A 59 9.45 -5.50 -14.83
C LYS A 59 10.83 -5.36 -15.49
N TYR A 60 10.82 -4.98 -16.77
CA TYR A 60 12.03 -4.81 -17.59
C TYR A 60 12.44 -3.32 -17.67
N GLY A 61 13.75 -3.07 -17.66
CA GLY A 61 14.38 -1.75 -17.74
C GLY A 61 15.91 -1.90 -17.82
N TYR A 62 16.68 -0.81 -17.65
CA TYR A 62 18.15 -0.88 -17.61
C TYR A 62 18.67 -1.87 -16.54
N ARG A 63 17.87 -2.12 -15.49
CA ARG A 63 18.05 -3.21 -14.53
C ARG A 63 16.68 -3.88 -14.27
N PRO A 64 16.48 -5.16 -14.62
CA PRO A 64 15.23 -5.86 -14.33
C PRO A 64 14.99 -5.94 -12.82
N TYR A 65 13.73 -5.83 -12.40
CA TYR A 65 13.33 -5.95 -11.00
C TYR A 65 11.97 -6.65 -10.88
N PHE A 66 11.67 -7.11 -9.68
CA PHE A 66 10.44 -7.84 -9.36
C PHE A 66 9.52 -6.98 -8.51
N MET A 67 8.23 -6.95 -8.84
CA MET A 67 7.24 -6.18 -8.12
C MET A 67 6.10 -7.09 -7.66
N PRO A 68 5.70 -7.04 -6.38
CA PRO A 68 4.50 -7.73 -5.90
C PRO A 68 3.26 -7.09 -6.52
N ILE A 69 2.36 -7.94 -7.03
CA ILE A 69 1.07 -7.55 -7.58
C ILE A 69 -0.01 -8.47 -7.00
N LEU A 70 -1.26 -8.05 -7.15
CA LEU A 70 -2.41 -8.91 -6.90
C LEU A 70 -3.12 -9.19 -8.23
N MET A 71 -3.56 -10.42 -8.42
CA MET A 71 -4.33 -10.88 -9.57
C MET A 71 -5.63 -11.52 -9.08
N ASP A 72 -6.78 -11.18 -9.67
CA ASP A 72 -8.03 -11.88 -9.41
C ASP A 72 -8.31 -12.99 -10.45
N GLY A 73 -9.44 -13.69 -10.30
CA GLY A 73 -9.81 -14.79 -11.21
C GLY A 73 -10.18 -14.37 -12.64
N ASN A 74 -10.27 -13.07 -12.92
CA ASN A 74 -10.52 -12.51 -14.25
C ASN A 74 -9.24 -11.89 -14.86
N ASP A 75 -8.06 -12.24 -14.33
CA ASP A 75 -6.76 -11.68 -14.72
C ASP A 75 -6.63 -10.16 -14.52
N ASN A 76 -7.50 -9.55 -13.70
CA ASN A 76 -7.35 -8.15 -13.35
C ASN A 76 -6.16 -7.94 -12.44
N ARG A 77 -5.41 -6.87 -12.71
CA ARG A 77 -4.19 -6.55 -11.99
C ARG A 77 -4.39 -5.41 -10.99
N TYR A 78 -3.85 -5.59 -9.79
CA TYR A 78 -3.85 -4.56 -8.76
C TYR A 78 -2.43 -4.33 -8.22
N LEU A 79 -2.11 -3.06 -7.95
CA LEU A 79 -0.76 -2.60 -7.58
C LEU A 79 -0.77 -1.92 -6.20
N PRO A 80 -0.63 -2.67 -5.09
CA PRO A 80 -0.78 -2.10 -3.74
C PRO A 80 0.18 -0.95 -3.41
N TRP A 81 1.34 -0.93 -4.06
CA TRP A 81 2.37 0.11 -3.92
C TRP A 81 2.23 1.28 -4.90
N TYR A 82 1.19 1.31 -5.73
CA TYR A 82 1.06 2.32 -6.79
C TYR A 82 1.06 3.74 -6.23
N ARG A 83 2.11 4.51 -6.56
CA ARG A 83 2.34 5.89 -6.09
C ARG A 83 2.41 6.04 -4.56
N LEU A 84 2.62 4.95 -3.81
CA LEU A 84 2.69 5.01 -2.35
C LEU A 84 3.83 5.95 -1.88
N ASP A 85 4.94 5.97 -2.60
CA ASP A 85 6.06 6.90 -2.41
C ASP A 85 5.64 8.37 -2.54
N GLN A 86 4.82 8.70 -3.54
CA GLN A 86 4.30 10.05 -3.74
C GLN A 86 3.34 10.47 -2.63
N HIS A 87 2.66 9.51 -2.01
CA HIS A 87 1.76 9.79 -0.88
C HIS A 87 2.53 9.90 0.44
N LEU A 88 3.57 9.08 0.65
CA LEU A 88 4.41 9.12 1.85
C LEU A 88 5.29 10.39 1.91
N SER A 89 5.69 10.92 0.76
CA SER A 89 6.44 12.17 0.65
C SER A 89 5.60 13.43 0.88
N LYS A 90 4.26 13.34 0.93
CA LYS A 90 3.40 14.49 1.24
C LYS A 90 3.57 14.93 2.69
N LYS A 91 3.40 16.24 2.91
CA LYS A 91 3.41 16.85 4.26
C LYS A 91 2.43 16.14 5.22
N LYS A 92 1.26 15.76 4.72
CA LYS A 92 0.28 14.93 5.42
C LYS A 92 -0.02 13.66 4.60
N PHE A 93 0.18 12.52 5.24
CA PHE A 93 -0.30 11.22 4.81
C PHE A 93 -1.67 10.94 5.44
N ASP A 94 -2.61 10.48 4.63
CA ASP A 94 -3.96 10.06 5.03
C ASP A 94 -4.23 8.69 4.42
N LEU A 95 -4.28 7.67 5.29
CA LEU A 95 -4.41 6.28 4.86
C LEU A 95 -5.79 5.99 4.27
N ASP A 96 -6.85 6.55 4.83
CA ASP A 96 -8.23 6.29 4.42
C ASP A 96 -8.50 6.84 3.01
N THR A 97 -8.01 8.06 2.77
CA THR A 97 -8.04 8.70 1.45
C THR A 97 -7.25 7.86 0.43
N TYR A 98 -6.09 7.33 0.83
CA TYR A 98 -5.28 6.48 -0.03
C TYR A 98 -5.95 5.14 -0.35
N LEU A 99 -6.53 4.46 0.64
CA LEU A 99 -7.29 3.23 0.44
C LEU A 99 -8.49 3.45 -0.50
N THR A 100 -9.18 4.59 -0.34
CA THR A 100 -10.27 4.97 -1.24
C THR A 100 -9.77 5.18 -2.67
N TYR A 101 -8.61 5.82 -2.86
CA TYR A 101 -7.99 5.99 -4.17
C TYR A 101 -7.62 4.64 -4.81
N MET A 102 -7.00 3.74 -4.03
CA MET A 102 -6.63 2.40 -4.49
C MET A 102 -7.84 1.54 -4.87
N ASN A 103 -8.94 1.64 -4.11
CA ASN A 103 -10.17 0.93 -4.44
C ASN A 103 -10.86 1.48 -5.69
N LYS A 104 -10.77 2.80 -5.93
CA LYS A 104 -11.33 3.47 -7.11
C LYS A 104 -10.56 3.20 -8.40
N LEU A 105 -9.25 3.00 -8.32
CA LEU A 105 -8.43 2.67 -9.49
C LEU A 105 -8.80 1.33 -10.13
N GLY A 106 -9.55 0.47 -9.43
CA GLY A 106 -10.01 -0.80 -9.99
C GLY A 106 -8.86 -1.68 -10.47
N SER A 107 -9.15 -2.56 -11.42
CA SER A 107 -8.16 -3.28 -12.21
C SER A 107 -7.43 -2.30 -13.14
N LEU A 108 -6.10 -2.22 -13.04
CA LEU A 108 -5.28 -1.47 -13.98
C LEU A 108 -5.05 -2.24 -15.27
#